data_AF-A0A668VNT9-F1
#
_entry.id   AF-A0A668VNT9-F1
#
_cell.length_a   1.000
_cell.length_b   1.000
_cell.length_c   1.000
_cell.angle_alpha   90.00
_cell.angle_beta   90.00
_cell.angle_gamma   90.00
#
_symmetry.space_group_name_H-M   'P 1'
#
loop_
_entity.id
_entity.type
_entity.pdbx_description
1 polymer ?
#
loop_
_entity_poly.entity_id
_entity_poly.type
_entity_poly.pdbx_seq_one_letter_code
_entity_poly.pdbx_strand_id
1 'polypeptide(L)'
;MVFRRRKSRLQILQVMRITAIALVSILLWNLSGFSFCRKESSLCACLKCLTDSDPWFNYIISEAPKPFMSWKHKPSEEDFNWWKALQGKKENFTFYNKTLQSVFETITLIADIEEPRPDRCRSCAVVGNSGNLRGSHYGPIIDAHDIVIRINRGRTKGYETDAGTKTTHHVMYPESATRLDNTTNLLFFPFKTRDFLWLLKALNPRENGAPNSKKIANKDLVAPQIVQELRDALVQFWEEIHHN
;
A
#
# COMPACT_ATOMS: atom_id res chain seq x y z
N MET A 1 58.63 40.53 -46.35
CA MET A 1 57.42 39.68 -46.36
C MET A 1 57.23 38.98 -44.99
N VAL A 2 57.12 39.70 -43.87
CA VAL A 2 57.10 39.10 -42.50
C VAL A 2 55.93 39.61 -41.63
N PHE A 3 55.38 40.78 -41.92
CA PHE A 3 54.34 41.43 -41.11
C PHE A 3 52.95 40.76 -41.20
N ARG A 4 52.57 40.24 -42.39
CA ARG A 4 51.25 39.63 -42.64
C ARG A 4 51.06 38.29 -41.89
N ARG A 5 52.16 37.55 -41.67
CA ARG A 5 52.16 36.24 -40.97
C ARG A 5 51.98 36.39 -39.45
N ARG A 6 52.44 37.49 -38.85
CA ARG A 6 52.36 37.75 -37.40
C ARG A 6 50.95 38.16 -36.97
N LYS A 7 50.25 38.96 -37.79
CA LYS A 7 48.85 39.36 -37.57
C LYS A 7 47.89 38.16 -37.69
N SER A 8 48.08 37.29 -38.68
CA SER A 8 47.35 36.02 -38.77
C SER A 8 47.64 35.08 -37.60
N ARG A 9 48.90 34.97 -37.13
CA ARG A 9 49.21 34.16 -35.94
C ARG A 9 48.53 34.70 -34.67
N LEU A 10 48.46 36.02 -34.49
CA LEU A 10 47.76 36.64 -33.35
C LEU A 10 46.24 36.39 -33.43
N GLN A 11 45.65 36.52 -34.62
CA GLN A 11 44.23 36.23 -34.85
C GLN A 11 43.91 34.75 -34.63
N ILE A 12 44.77 33.83 -35.11
CA ILE A 12 44.62 32.38 -34.86
C ILE A 12 44.71 32.10 -33.35
N LEU A 13 45.65 32.72 -32.63
CA LEU A 13 45.77 32.55 -31.17
C LEU A 13 44.53 33.05 -30.42
N GLN A 14 43.92 34.16 -30.87
CA GLN A 14 42.68 34.69 -30.29
C GLN A 14 41.49 33.77 -30.56
N VAL A 15 41.35 33.26 -31.79
CA VAL A 15 40.29 32.30 -32.14
C VAL A 15 40.43 31.01 -31.32
N MET A 16 41.65 30.48 -31.16
CA MET A 16 41.92 29.29 -30.34
C MET A 16 41.59 29.50 -28.86
N ARG A 17 41.76 30.71 -28.32
CA ARG A 17 41.35 31.02 -26.94
C ARG A 17 39.83 31.09 -26.80
N ILE A 18 39.15 31.70 -27.76
CA ILE A 18 37.68 31.81 -27.75
C ILE A 18 37.04 30.42 -27.85
N THR A 19 37.55 29.56 -28.74
CA THR A 19 37.05 28.19 -28.86
C THR A 19 37.34 27.36 -27.61
N ALA A 20 38.50 27.51 -26.99
CA ALA A 20 38.81 26.85 -25.72
C ALA A 20 37.87 27.30 -24.59
N ILE A 21 37.59 28.60 -24.46
CA ILE A 21 36.65 29.12 -23.47
C ILE A 21 35.24 28.57 -23.72
N ALA A 22 34.77 28.58 -24.97
CA ALA A 22 33.46 28.04 -25.33
C ALA A 22 33.34 26.55 -25.01
N LEU A 23 34.37 25.75 -25.32
CA LEU A 23 34.40 24.33 -24.99
C LEU A 23 34.42 24.08 -23.49
N VAL A 24 35.18 24.86 -22.72
CA VAL A 24 35.20 24.78 -21.26
C VAL A 24 33.85 25.20 -20.68
N SER A 25 33.20 26.25 -21.20
CA SER A 25 31.85 26.63 -20.79
C SER A 25 30.81 25.55 -21.09
N ILE A 26 30.86 24.92 -22.28
CA ILE A 26 29.98 23.78 -22.62
C ILE A 26 30.27 22.58 -21.72
N LEU A 27 31.53 22.30 -21.40
CA LEU A 27 31.90 21.21 -20.50
C LEU A 27 31.42 21.50 -19.08
N LEU A 28 31.58 22.74 -18.60
CA LEU A 28 31.09 23.19 -17.29
C LEU A 28 29.56 23.20 -17.22
N TRP A 29 28.87 23.53 -18.30
CA TRP A 29 27.41 23.43 -18.41
C TRP A 29 26.92 21.99 -18.45
N ASN A 30 27.64 21.08 -19.10
CA ASN A 30 27.34 19.65 -19.05
C ASN A 30 27.65 19.06 -17.68
N LEU A 31 28.72 19.49 -17.01
CA LEU A 31 29.07 19.10 -15.64
C LEU A 31 28.07 19.65 -14.61
N SER A 32 27.61 20.90 -14.76
CA SER A 32 26.56 21.47 -13.91
C SER A 32 25.19 20.85 -14.18
N GLY A 33 24.90 20.52 -15.45
CA GLY A 33 23.74 19.71 -15.84
C GLY A 33 23.78 18.28 -15.29
N PHE A 34 24.97 17.72 -15.11
CA PHE A 34 25.16 16.40 -14.47
C PHE A 34 25.13 16.47 -12.93
N SER A 35 25.33 17.66 -12.36
CA SER A 35 25.36 17.86 -10.91
C SER A 35 24.00 18.26 -10.32
N PHE A 36 22.96 18.38 -11.13
CA PHE A 36 21.59 18.61 -10.68
C PHE A 36 20.84 17.26 -10.62
N CYS A 37 20.50 16.87 -9.39
CA CYS A 37 19.87 15.60 -9.00
C CYS A 37 20.81 14.38 -8.93
N ARG A 38 21.79 14.43 -8.03
CA ARG A 38 22.05 13.24 -7.20
C ARG A 38 20.80 13.09 -6.32
N LYS A 39 19.74 12.48 -6.88
CA LYS A 39 18.52 12.17 -6.14
C LYS A 39 18.98 11.30 -4.97
N GLU A 40 18.80 11.80 -3.76
CA GLU A 40 18.82 11.00 -2.55
C GLU A 40 18.10 9.69 -2.86
N SER A 41 18.68 8.54 -2.47
CA SER A 41 18.18 7.22 -2.87
C SER A 41 16.69 7.08 -2.54
N SER A 42 15.80 7.35 -3.50
CA SER A 42 14.37 7.36 -3.25
C SER A 42 13.89 5.91 -3.24
N LEU A 43 13.13 5.56 -2.21
CA LEU A 43 12.60 4.19 -2.05
C LEU A 43 11.53 3.84 -3.10
N CYS A 44 11.04 4.84 -3.83
CA CYS A 44 10.05 4.70 -4.89
C CYS A 44 10.31 5.68 -6.06
N ALA A 45 9.64 5.46 -7.19
CA ALA A 45 9.73 6.34 -8.37
C ALA A 45 8.68 7.47 -8.40
N CYS A 46 7.87 7.63 -7.35
CA CYS A 46 6.85 8.69 -7.29
C CYS A 46 7.50 10.08 -7.19
N LEU A 47 6.70 11.12 -7.46
CA LEU A 47 7.13 12.51 -7.25
C LEU A 47 7.51 12.77 -5.78
N LYS A 48 6.76 12.18 -4.86
CA LYS A 48 7.02 12.13 -3.42
C LYS A 48 6.72 10.72 -2.91
N CYS A 49 7.69 10.08 -2.26
CA CYS A 49 7.48 8.81 -1.58
C CYS A 49 6.91 9.04 -0.18
N LEU A 50 6.20 8.04 0.35
CA LEU A 50 5.61 8.12 1.70
C LEU A 50 6.68 8.37 2.78
N THR A 51 7.87 7.81 2.58
CA THR A 51 9.06 7.97 3.44
C THR A 51 9.82 9.27 3.23
N ASP A 52 9.45 10.08 2.24
CA ASP A 52 10.03 11.43 2.04
C ASP A 52 9.32 12.47 2.94
N SER A 53 8.67 11.99 4.00
CA SER A 53 7.84 12.77 4.92
C SER A 53 8.62 13.13 6.18
N ASP A 54 7.92 13.69 7.15
CA ASP A 54 8.47 14.11 8.43
C ASP A 54 9.22 12.95 9.15
N PRO A 55 10.40 13.20 9.78
CA PRO A 55 11.16 12.17 10.47
C PRO A 55 10.37 11.41 11.56
N TRP A 56 9.46 12.07 12.27
CA TRP A 56 8.59 11.42 13.26
C TRP A 56 7.65 10.43 12.58
N PHE A 57 7.08 10.82 11.44
CA PHE A 57 6.19 9.94 10.66
C PHE A 57 6.95 8.75 10.07
N ASN A 58 8.18 8.98 9.60
CA ASN A 58 9.05 7.91 9.10
C ASN A 58 9.38 6.90 10.19
N TYR A 59 9.64 7.36 11.42
CA TYR A 59 9.86 6.50 12.57
C TYR A 59 8.62 5.63 12.88
N ILE A 60 7.42 6.21 12.87
CA ILE A 60 6.18 5.45 13.10
C ILE A 60 6.00 4.37 12.02
N ILE A 61 6.21 4.72 10.74
CA ILE A 61 6.07 3.75 9.65
C ILE A 61 7.13 2.65 9.75
N SER A 62 8.37 2.97 10.12
CA SER A 62 9.44 1.97 10.21
C SER A 62 9.22 0.97 11.35
N GLU A 63 8.56 1.40 12.42
CA GLU A 63 8.21 0.54 13.57
C GLU A 63 6.85 -0.16 13.41
N ALA A 64 6.09 0.13 12.35
CA ALA A 64 4.78 -0.47 12.16
C ALA A 64 4.89 -2.01 11.97
N PRO A 65 4.05 -2.80 12.65
CA PRO A 65 4.05 -4.24 12.48
C PRO A 65 3.66 -4.63 11.06
N LYS A 66 4.02 -5.84 10.62
CA LYS A 66 3.61 -6.34 9.31
C LYS A 66 2.09 -6.54 9.30
N PRO A 67 1.37 -6.05 8.27
CA PRO A 67 -0.10 -6.05 8.26
C PRO A 67 -0.70 -7.43 8.20
N PHE A 68 -0.12 -8.37 7.46
CA PHE A 68 -0.79 -9.62 7.13
C PHE A 68 -0.26 -10.84 7.88
N MET A 69 -1.18 -11.64 8.40
CA MET A 69 -0.89 -12.93 9.00
C MET A 69 -0.42 -13.90 7.92
N SER A 70 0.66 -14.62 8.19
CA SER A 70 1.20 -15.65 7.28
C SER A 70 1.83 -16.80 8.06
N TRP A 71 2.30 -17.83 7.35
CA TRP A 71 3.10 -18.88 7.96
C TRP A 71 4.35 -18.35 8.68
N LYS A 72 4.92 -17.25 8.18
CA LYS A 72 6.12 -16.60 8.71
C LYS A 72 5.80 -15.63 9.85
N HIS A 73 4.66 -14.94 9.78
CA HIS A 73 4.23 -13.93 10.75
C HIS A 73 2.92 -14.40 11.42
N LYS A 74 3.04 -15.37 12.33
CA LYS A 74 1.91 -15.88 13.12
C LYS A 74 1.79 -15.11 14.44
N PRO A 75 0.57 -14.73 14.86
CA PRO A 75 0.36 -14.12 16.18
C PRO A 75 0.79 -15.06 17.31
N SER A 76 1.42 -14.50 18.35
CA SER A 76 1.81 -15.21 19.56
C SER A 76 0.60 -15.49 20.48
N GLU A 77 0.83 -16.25 21.55
CA GLU A 77 -0.20 -16.44 22.58
C GLU A 77 -0.52 -15.13 23.32
N GLU A 78 0.47 -14.24 23.49
CA GLU A 78 0.26 -12.91 24.05
C GLU A 78 -0.67 -12.07 23.16
N ASP A 79 -0.42 -12.06 21.84
CA ASP A 79 -1.25 -11.35 20.87
C ASP A 79 -2.68 -11.86 20.88
N PHE A 80 -2.85 -13.19 20.93
CA PHE A 80 -4.15 -13.82 21.08
C PHE A 80 -4.84 -13.41 22.40
N ASN A 81 -4.09 -13.35 23.50
CA ASN A 81 -4.62 -12.99 24.81
C ASN A 81 -5.09 -11.54 24.88
N TRP A 82 -4.41 -10.63 24.18
CA TRP A 82 -4.89 -9.26 24.00
C TRP A 82 -6.14 -9.24 23.08
N TRP A 83 -6.05 -9.88 21.92
CA TRP A 83 -7.11 -9.87 20.92
C TRP A 83 -8.43 -10.46 21.41
N LYS A 84 -8.40 -11.58 22.16
CA LYS A 84 -9.61 -12.21 22.72
C LYS A 84 -10.39 -11.27 23.65
N ALA A 85 -9.72 -10.30 24.27
CA ALA A 85 -10.34 -9.34 25.18
C ALA A 85 -11.29 -8.38 24.43
N LEU A 86 -11.04 -8.08 23.15
CA LEU A 86 -11.87 -7.18 22.33
C LEU A 86 -13.35 -7.60 22.27
N GLN A 87 -13.64 -8.88 22.46
CA GLN A 87 -15.00 -9.42 22.39
C GLN A 87 -15.49 -9.99 23.73
N GLY A 88 -14.70 -9.86 24.80
CA GLY A 88 -15.05 -10.37 26.13
C GLY A 88 -15.25 -11.89 26.22
N LYS A 89 -14.68 -12.67 25.29
CA LYS A 89 -14.90 -14.12 25.21
C LYS A 89 -13.75 -14.90 25.84
N LYS A 90 -14.10 -15.96 26.57
CA LYS A 90 -13.16 -16.99 27.01
C LYS A 90 -12.96 -17.98 25.87
N GLU A 91 -11.93 -17.76 25.07
CA GLU A 91 -11.54 -18.66 23.98
C GLU A 91 -10.17 -19.30 24.26
N ASN A 92 -9.96 -20.50 23.73
CA ASN A 92 -8.74 -21.30 23.96
C ASN A 92 -7.74 -21.07 22.81
N PHE A 93 -6.49 -20.77 23.16
CA PHE A 93 -5.41 -20.54 22.19
C PHE A 93 -5.16 -21.74 21.27
N THR A 94 -5.25 -22.97 21.77
CA THR A 94 -5.11 -24.19 20.96
C THR A 94 -6.18 -24.28 19.88
N PHE A 95 -7.42 -23.87 20.19
CA PHE A 95 -8.51 -23.86 19.22
C PHE A 95 -8.30 -22.77 18.16
N TYR A 96 -7.89 -21.58 18.59
CA TYR A 96 -7.50 -20.49 17.70
C TYR A 96 -6.39 -20.91 16.73
N ASN A 97 -5.29 -21.49 17.25
CA ASN A 97 -4.13 -21.87 16.44
C ASN A 97 -4.49 -22.96 15.40
N LYS A 98 -5.28 -23.98 15.79
CA LYS A 98 -5.80 -24.98 14.84
C LYS A 98 -6.67 -24.36 13.74
N THR A 99 -7.51 -23.38 14.10
CA THR A 99 -8.35 -22.66 13.13
C THR A 99 -7.50 -21.84 12.17
N LEU A 100 -6.52 -21.11 12.69
CA LEU A 100 -5.61 -20.30 11.88
C LEU A 100 -4.77 -21.15 10.92
N GLN A 101 -4.31 -22.32 11.38
CA GLN A 101 -3.65 -23.30 10.53
C GLN A 101 -4.54 -23.72 9.35
N SER A 102 -5.81 -24.05 9.62
CA SER A 102 -6.76 -24.44 8.58
C SER A 102 -6.98 -23.30 7.56
N VAL A 103 -6.98 -22.04 8.01
CA VAL A 103 -7.05 -20.86 7.12
C VAL A 103 -5.85 -20.82 6.19
N PHE A 104 -4.64 -20.92 6.73
CA PHE A 104 -3.41 -20.86 5.93
C PHE A 104 -3.22 -22.04 4.97
N GLU A 105 -3.82 -23.19 5.25
CA GLU A 105 -3.88 -24.32 4.32
C GLU A 105 -4.91 -24.11 3.20
N THR A 106 -5.97 -23.33 3.47
CA THR A 106 -7.07 -23.08 2.51
C THR A 106 -6.75 -21.95 1.53
N ILE A 107 -6.16 -20.87 2.01
CA ILE A 107 -5.84 -19.69 1.20
C ILE A 107 -4.44 -19.83 0.60
N THR A 108 -4.29 -19.47 -0.67
CA THR A 108 -2.96 -19.16 -1.18
C THR A 108 -2.66 -17.75 -0.70
N LEU A 109 -1.85 -17.65 0.34
CA LEU A 109 -1.46 -16.36 0.90
C LEU A 109 -0.92 -15.50 -0.25
N ILE A 110 -1.51 -14.32 -0.42
CA ILE A 110 -1.00 -13.32 -1.35
C ILE A 110 0.47 -13.16 -0.99
N ALA A 111 1.33 -13.53 -1.94
CA ALA A 111 2.76 -13.32 -1.86
C ALA A 111 2.99 -11.90 -1.34
N ASP A 112 3.83 -11.80 -0.31
CA ASP A 112 4.31 -10.59 0.36
C ASP A 112 3.92 -9.31 -0.39
N ILE A 113 3.15 -8.40 0.26
CA ILE A 113 2.88 -7.05 -0.28
C ILE A 113 4.15 -6.58 -0.96
N GLU A 114 4.06 -6.39 -2.28
CA GLU A 114 5.25 -6.10 -3.06
C GLU A 114 5.90 -4.84 -2.49
N GLU A 115 7.08 -5.03 -1.89
CA GLU A 115 7.84 -3.99 -1.18
C GLU A 115 8.10 -2.80 -2.12
N PRO A 116 8.28 -1.57 -1.58
CA PRO A 116 8.61 -0.40 -2.37
C PRO A 116 9.83 -0.66 -3.26
N ARG A 117 9.77 -0.21 -4.52
CA ARG A 117 10.88 -0.34 -5.47
C ARG A 117 11.26 1.03 -6.04
N PRO A 118 12.56 1.37 -6.11
CA PRO A 118 13.02 2.67 -6.62
C PRO A 118 12.62 2.97 -8.07
N ASP A 119 12.32 1.93 -8.86
CA ASP A 119 11.96 2.02 -10.29
C ASP A 119 10.44 2.08 -10.53
N ARG A 120 9.61 1.97 -9.47
CA ARG A 120 8.15 1.93 -9.59
C ARG A 120 7.48 2.96 -8.69
N CYS A 121 6.50 3.68 -9.24
CA CYS A 121 5.56 4.46 -8.46
C CYS A 121 4.26 3.66 -8.32
N ARG A 122 3.74 3.57 -7.10
CA ARG A 122 2.45 2.97 -6.80
C ARG A 122 1.60 3.99 -6.05
N SER A 123 0.45 4.29 -6.61
CA SER A 123 -0.53 5.21 -6.06
C SER A 123 -1.72 4.45 -5.48
N CYS A 124 -2.22 4.90 -4.32
CA CYS A 124 -3.33 4.27 -3.63
C CYS A 124 -4.44 5.29 -3.33
N ALA A 125 -5.68 4.97 -3.66
CA ALA A 125 -6.87 5.68 -3.17
C ALA A 125 -7.56 4.83 -2.09
N VAL A 126 -7.75 5.40 -0.91
CA VAL A 126 -8.53 4.78 0.18
C VAL A 126 -9.89 5.46 0.24
N VAL A 127 -10.95 4.71 -0.04
CA VAL A 127 -12.30 5.26 -0.18
C VAL A 127 -13.18 4.79 0.98
N GLY A 128 -13.49 5.73 1.87
CA GLY A 128 -14.46 5.53 2.94
C GLY A 128 -15.91 5.61 2.47
N ASN A 129 -16.85 5.51 3.40
CA ASN A 129 -18.30 5.47 3.12
C ASN A 129 -19.04 6.76 3.52
N SER A 130 -18.32 7.87 3.68
CA SER A 130 -18.91 9.14 4.11
C SER A 130 -19.85 9.71 3.04
N GLY A 131 -20.96 10.30 3.47
CA GLY A 131 -21.91 10.99 2.60
C GLY A 131 -21.29 12.19 1.88
N ASN A 132 -20.15 12.71 2.35
CA ASN A 132 -19.43 13.83 1.70
C ASN A 132 -18.91 13.50 0.30
N LEU A 133 -18.87 12.21 -0.09
CA LEU A 133 -18.55 11.83 -1.46
C LEU A 133 -19.67 12.20 -2.44
N ARG A 134 -20.91 12.34 -1.98
CA ARG A 134 -22.05 12.60 -2.86
C ARG A 134 -21.94 13.98 -3.52
N GLY A 135 -21.95 14.03 -4.84
CA GLY A 135 -21.77 15.25 -5.64
C GLY A 135 -20.33 15.76 -5.67
N SER A 136 -19.35 14.98 -5.22
CA SER A 136 -17.93 15.37 -5.23
C SER A 136 -17.29 15.22 -6.61
N HIS A 137 -17.83 14.36 -7.46
CA HIS A 137 -17.27 14.02 -8.76
C HIS A 137 -15.83 13.46 -8.70
N TYR A 138 -15.42 12.85 -7.58
CA TYR A 138 -14.07 12.29 -7.41
C TYR A 138 -13.86 10.95 -8.11
N GLY A 139 -14.87 10.35 -8.73
CA GLY A 139 -14.78 9.02 -9.33
C GLY A 139 -13.61 8.85 -10.30
N PRO A 140 -13.40 9.76 -11.27
CA PRO A 140 -12.28 9.67 -12.21
C PRO A 140 -10.90 9.74 -11.54
N ILE A 141 -10.71 10.59 -10.53
CA ILE A 141 -9.42 10.71 -9.84
C ILE A 141 -9.16 9.51 -8.91
N ILE A 142 -10.21 8.97 -8.28
CA ILE A 142 -10.12 7.71 -7.52
C ILE A 142 -9.68 6.59 -8.44
N ASP A 143 -10.35 6.41 -9.58
CA ASP A 143 -10.07 5.36 -10.55
C ASP A 143 -8.73 5.55 -11.29
N ALA A 144 -8.08 6.71 -11.20
CA ALA A 144 -6.75 6.93 -11.75
C ALA A 144 -5.63 6.23 -10.95
N HIS A 145 -5.88 5.84 -9.69
CA HIS A 145 -4.88 5.19 -8.84
C HIS A 145 -4.64 3.72 -9.24
N ASP A 146 -3.43 3.23 -8.99
CA ASP A 146 -3.06 1.82 -9.22
C ASP A 146 -3.83 0.88 -8.29
N ILE A 147 -3.96 1.30 -7.03
CA ILE A 147 -4.68 0.59 -5.98
C ILE A 147 -5.88 1.42 -5.53
N VAL A 148 -7.05 0.80 -5.46
CA VAL A 148 -8.25 1.40 -4.86
C VAL A 148 -8.76 0.47 -3.77
N ILE A 149 -8.63 0.94 -2.53
CA ILE A 149 -9.02 0.22 -1.31
C ILE A 149 -10.39 0.73 -0.87
N ARG A 150 -11.37 -0.17 -0.78
CA ARG A 150 -12.72 0.11 -0.27
C ARG A 150 -12.99 -0.66 1.00
N ILE A 151 -13.94 -0.19 1.81
CA ILE A 151 -14.21 -0.77 3.13
C ILE A 151 -15.71 -1.04 3.31
N ASN A 152 -16.06 -2.16 3.92
CA ASN A 152 -17.41 -2.52 4.32
C ASN A 152 -18.40 -2.54 3.14
N ARG A 153 -19.62 -2.00 3.33
CA ARG A 153 -20.71 -2.04 2.34
C ARG A 153 -20.81 -0.75 1.50
N GLY A 154 -19.68 -0.10 1.23
CA GLY A 154 -19.61 1.07 0.35
C GLY A 154 -20.18 0.75 -1.03
N ARG A 155 -21.19 1.50 -1.47
CA ARG A 155 -21.83 1.30 -2.78
C ARG A 155 -21.14 2.16 -3.82
N THR A 156 -20.67 1.54 -4.90
CA THR A 156 -20.19 2.24 -6.10
C THR A 156 -21.29 2.33 -7.17
N LYS A 157 -22.12 1.29 -7.29
CA LYS A 157 -23.20 1.26 -8.27
C LYS A 157 -24.21 2.38 -8.04
N GLY A 158 -24.41 3.24 -9.05
CA GLY A 158 -25.24 4.44 -8.99
C GLY A 158 -24.54 5.67 -8.37
N TYR A 159 -23.27 5.55 -8.00
CA TYR A 159 -22.43 6.60 -7.42
C TYR A 159 -21.05 6.67 -8.13
N GLU A 160 -20.93 6.12 -9.33
CA GLU A 160 -19.66 5.94 -10.04
C GLU A 160 -18.97 7.27 -10.31
N THR A 161 -19.74 8.33 -10.61
CA THR A 161 -19.23 9.68 -10.82
C THR A 161 -18.51 10.22 -9.58
N ASP A 162 -18.99 9.87 -8.39
CA ASP A 162 -18.50 10.36 -7.11
C ASP A 162 -17.44 9.46 -6.49
N ALA A 163 -17.71 8.15 -6.48
CA ALA A 163 -16.94 7.16 -5.76
C ALA A 163 -16.06 6.29 -6.65
N GLY A 164 -16.18 6.39 -7.97
CA GLY A 164 -15.46 5.57 -8.94
C GLY A 164 -16.05 4.17 -9.11
N THR A 165 -15.44 3.42 -10.03
CA THR A 165 -15.82 2.05 -10.42
C THR A 165 -14.77 1.03 -10.03
N LYS A 166 -13.50 1.43 -9.94
CA LYS A 166 -12.37 0.54 -9.67
C LYS A 166 -12.39 0.12 -8.21
N THR A 167 -12.14 -1.16 -7.97
CA THR A 167 -11.81 -1.72 -6.66
C THR A 167 -10.73 -2.75 -6.90
N THR A 168 -9.59 -2.63 -6.21
CA THR A 168 -8.53 -3.64 -6.29
C THR A 168 -8.37 -4.38 -4.97
N HIS A 169 -8.70 -3.72 -3.86
CA HIS A 169 -8.68 -4.29 -2.52
C HIS A 169 -9.95 -3.90 -1.78
N HIS A 170 -10.51 -4.85 -1.03
CA HIS A 170 -11.72 -4.63 -0.25
C HIS A 170 -11.54 -5.13 1.18
N VAL A 171 -11.68 -4.21 2.13
CA VAL A 171 -11.63 -4.47 3.56
C VAL A 171 -12.99 -4.93 4.04
N MET A 172 -13.07 -6.12 4.63
CA MET A 172 -14.30 -6.60 5.26
C MET A 172 -14.06 -7.57 6.41
N TYR A 173 -15.10 -7.71 7.22
CA TYR A 173 -15.29 -8.71 8.26
C TYR A 173 -16.68 -9.34 8.06
N PRO A 174 -17.00 -10.49 8.69
CA PRO A 174 -18.20 -11.27 8.33
C PRO A 174 -19.51 -10.46 8.33
N GLU A 175 -19.70 -9.59 9.32
CA GLU A 175 -20.91 -8.79 9.46
C GLU A 175 -21.02 -7.65 8.43
N SER A 176 -19.89 -7.19 7.85
CA SER A 176 -19.86 -6.18 6.79
C SER A 176 -19.67 -6.76 5.39
N ALA A 177 -19.66 -8.09 5.26
CA ALA A 177 -19.28 -8.78 4.03
C ALA A 177 -20.15 -8.42 2.83
N THR A 178 -19.50 -8.30 1.68
CA THR A 178 -20.11 -8.20 0.36
C THR A 178 -19.42 -9.19 -0.58
N ARG A 179 -20.11 -9.58 -1.65
CA ARG A 179 -19.50 -10.46 -2.67
C ARG A 179 -18.51 -9.65 -3.50
N LEU A 180 -17.30 -10.16 -3.62
CA LEU A 180 -16.25 -9.60 -4.46
C LEU A 180 -16.23 -10.31 -5.82
N ASP A 181 -15.75 -9.60 -6.83
CA ASP A 181 -15.37 -10.23 -8.10
C ASP A 181 -14.09 -11.08 -7.94
N ASN A 182 -13.71 -11.81 -8.99
CA ASN A 182 -12.58 -12.73 -8.94
C ASN A 182 -11.20 -12.06 -9.02
N THR A 183 -11.14 -10.75 -9.17
CA THR A 183 -9.91 -9.94 -9.32
C THR A 183 -9.62 -9.05 -8.11
N THR A 184 -10.62 -8.81 -7.26
CA THR A 184 -10.49 -8.00 -6.06
C THR A 184 -9.85 -8.79 -4.91
N ASN A 185 -8.83 -8.21 -4.30
CA ASN A 185 -8.16 -8.74 -3.11
C ASN A 185 -9.01 -8.49 -1.86
N LEU A 186 -9.27 -9.54 -1.10
CA LEU A 186 -9.92 -9.46 0.20
C LEU A 186 -8.88 -9.15 1.28
N LEU A 187 -8.99 -7.97 1.89
CA LEU A 187 -8.30 -7.62 3.13
C LEU A 187 -9.21 -8.00 4.30
N PHE A 188 -8.99 -9.18 4.89
CA PHE A 188 -9.91 -9.74 5.88
C PHE A 188 -9.53 -9.32 7.30
N PHE A 189 -10.47 -8.73 8.05
CA PHE A 189 -10.30 -8.29 9.43
C PHE A 189 -11.05 -9.22 10.40
N PRO A 190 -10.38 -10.19 11.03
CA PRO A 190 -10.99 -11.08 12.01
C PRO A 190 -11.03 -10.43 13.41
N PHE A 191 -12.21 -10.30 14.01
CA PHE A 191 -12.37 -9.78 15.37
C PHE A 191 -12.56 -10.90 16.43
N LYS A 192 -12.76 -12.15 15.99
CA LYS A 192 -12.95 -13.35 16.83
C LYS A 192 -12.65 -14.62 16.04
N THR A 193 -12.36 -15.74 16.70
CA THR A 193 -11.97 -16.99 15.98
C THR A 193 -13.07 -17.49 15.06
N ARG A 194 -14.34 -17.23 15.42
CA ARG A 194 -15.50 -17.55 14.57
C ARG A 194 -15.47 -16.85 13.21
N ASP A 195 -14.78 -15.73 13.08
CA ASP A 195 -14.67 -15.03 11.80
C ASP A 195 -13.77 -15.81 10.84
N PHE A 196 -12.71 -16.46 11.33
CA PHE A 196 -11.92 -17.39 10.52
C PHE A 196 -12.72 -18.62 10.09
N LEU A 197 -13.53 -19.18 10.99
CA LEU A 197 -14.42 -20.30 10.64
C LEU A 197 -15.47 -19.88 9.60
N TRP A 198 -15.97 -18.64 9.68
CA TRP A 198 -16.84 -18.07 8.66
C TRP A 198 -16.09 -17.95 7.32
N LEU A 199 -14.84 -17.47 7.32
CA LEU A 199 -14.03 -17.31 6.12
C LEU A 199 -13.84 -18.66 5.39
N LEU A 200 -13.44 -19.70 6.11
CA LEU A 200 -13.30 -21.06 5.57
C LEU A 200 -14.57 -21.53 4.84
N LYS A 201 -15.73 -21.33 5.48
CA LYS A 201 -17.03 -21.68 4.89
C LYS A 201 -17.39 -20.81 3.69
N ALA A 202 -17.08 -19.51 3.75
CA ALA A 202 -17.44 -18.55 2.71
C ALA A 202 -16.58 -18.71 1.43
N LEU A 203 -15.36 -19.24 1.56
CA LEU A 203 -14.49 -19.57 0.43
C LEU A 203 -14.85 -20.91 -0.23
N ASN A 204 -15.36 -21.88 0.57
CA ASN A 204 -15.74 -23.22 0.09
C ASN A 204 -17.20 -23.58 0.43
N PRO A 205 -18.19 -22.87 -0.14
CA PRO A 205 -19.58 -23.04 0.28
C PRO A 205 -20.24 -24.33 -0.26
N ARG A 206 -19.53 -25.09 -1.12
CA ARG A 206 -19.97 -26.39 -1.66
C ARG A 206 -19.78 -27.57 -0.68
N GLU A 207 -18.89 -27.46 0.31
CA GLU A 207 -18.69 -28.53 1.30
C GLU A 207 -19.86 -28.68 2.29
N ASN A 208 -20.78 -27.71 2.36
CA ASN A 208 -21.87 -27.69 3.35
C ASN A 208 -23.29 -27.70 2.76
N GLY A 209 -23.49 -28.30 1.58
CA GLY A 209 -24.82 -28.77 1.15
C GLY A 209 -25.77 -27.75 0.49
N ALA A 210 -25.32 -26.55 0.10
CA ALA A 210 -26.13 -25.63 -0.70
C ALA A 210 -25.67 -25.65 -2.18
N PRO A 211 -26.43 -26.27 -3.12
CA PRO A 211 -25.97 -26.51 -4.50
C PRO A 211 -25.68 -25.24 -5.32
N ASN A 212 -26.16 -24.07 -4.87
CA ASN A 212 -26.11 -22.79 -5.61
C ASN A 212 -25.37 -21.67 -4.87
N SER A 213 -24.62 -21.98 -3.81
CA SER A 213 -23.89 -20.96 -3.05
C SER A 213 -22.66 -20.46 -3.83
N LYS A 214 -22.67 -19.17 -4.20
CA LYS A 214 -21.51 -18.50 -4.82
C LYS A 214 -20.51 -18.11 -3.73
N LYS A 215 -19.22 -18.32 -4.00
CA LYS A 215 -18.09 -17.92 -3.14
C LYS A 215 -18.14 -16.41 -2.86
N ILE A 216 -17.65 -16.00 -1.68
CA ILE A 216 -17.61 -14.57 -1.29
C ILE A 216 -16.46 -13.81 -1.97
N ALA A 217 -15.33 -14.48 -2.18
CA ALA A 217 -14.11 -13.95 -2.76
C ALA A 217 -13.29 -15.09 -3.40
N ASN A 218 -12.28 -14.73 -4.20
CA ASN A 218 -11.29 -15.68 -4.68
C ASN A 218 -10.36 -16.08 -3.51
N LYS A 219 -10.22 -17.39 -3.26
CA LYS A 219 -9.39 -17.93 -2.16
C LYS A 219 -7.89 -17.65 -2.34
N ASP A 220 -7.46 -17.34 -3.56
CA ASP A 220 -6.07 -17.02 -3.89
C ASP A 220 -5.77 -15.51 -3.73
N LEU A 221 -6.81 -14.71 -3.43
CA LEU A 221 -6.72 -13.26 -3.24
C LEU A 221 -7.24 -12.86 -1.85
N VAL A 222 -6.81 -13.59 -0.81
CA VAL A 222 -7.19 -13.32 0.58
C VAL A 222 -5.96 -13.00 1.41
N ALA A 223 -5.97 -11.85 2.07
CA ALA A 223 -4.96 -11.42 3.01
C ALA A 223 -5.60 -11.19 4.40
N PRO A 224 -5.49 -12.16 5.32
CA PRO A 224 -5.94 -11.99 6.70
C PRO A 224 -5.00 -11.06 7.45
N GLN A 225 -5.56 -10.03 8.09
CA GLN A 225 -4.80 -9.00 8.79
C GLN A 225 -4.39 -9.44 10.21
N ILE A 226 -3.19 -9.08 10.65
CA ILE A 226 -2.71 -9.23 12.02
C ILE A 226 -3.45 -8.22 12.87
N VAL A 227 -4.14 -8.70 13.90
CA VAL A 227 -4.95 -7.83 14.76
C VAL A 227 -4.10 -6.99 15.73
N GLN A 228 -2.79 -7.19 15.72
CA GLN A 228 -1.81 -6.33 16.38
C GLN A 228 -1.83 -4.90 15.81
N GLU A 229 -2.08 -4.71 14.51
CA GLU A 229 -2.24 -3.36 13.96
C GLU A 229 -3.36 -2.59 14.65
N LEU A 230 -4.44 -3.27 15.01
CA LEU A 230 -5.52 -2.67 15.79
C LEU A 230 -5.11 -2.45 17.26
N ARG A 231 -4.23 -3.26 17.85
CA ARG A 231 -3.66 -3.02 19.18
C ARG A 231 -2.89 -1.72 19.20
N ASP A 232 -1.90 -1.60 18.32
CA ASP A 232 -0.95 -0.50 18.38
C ASP A 232 -1.60 0.80 17.92
N ALA A 233 -2.48 0.75 16.89
CA ALA A 233 -3.26 1.92 16.47
C ALA A 233 -4.29 2.36 17.52
N LEU A 234 -4.99 1.43 18.20
CA LEU A 234 -5.94 1.80 19.25
C LEU A 234 -5.22 2.30 20.51
N VAL A 235 -4.07 1.73 20.87
CA VAL A 235 -3.25 2.19 22.00
C VAL A 235 -2.72 3.60 21.72
N GLN A 236 -2.13 3.84 20.55
CA GLN A 236 -1.65 5.17 20.16
C GLN A 236 -2.79 6.21 20.13
N PHE A 237 -3.92 5.87 19.51
CA PHE A 237 -5.09 6.75 19.48
C PHE A 237 -5.66 7.03 20.88
N TRP A 238 -5.65 6.03 21.77
CA TRP A 238 -6.13 6.17 23.14
C TRP A 238 -5.19 7.02 24.00
N GLU A 239 -3.87 6.88 23.85
CA GLU A 239 -2.88 7.74 24.51
C GLU A 239 -2.93 9.18 23.99
N GLU A 240 -3.14 9.41 22.68
CA GLU A 240 -3.29 10.75 22.11
C GLU A 240 -4.55 11.48 22.61
N ILE A 241 -5.67 10.77 22.83
CA ILE A 241 -6.92 11.38 23.33
C ILE A 241 -6.82 11.72 24.82
N HIS A 242 -6.05 10.96 25.61
CA HIS A 242 -5.98 11.16 27.08
C HIS A 242 -4.83 12.09 27.51
N HIS A 243 -4.04 12.59 26.55
CA HIS A 243 -2.99 13.60 26.76
C HIS A 243 -3.35 15.01 26.26
N ASN A 244 -4.61 15.26 25.89
CA ASN A 244 -5.20 16.60 25.69
C ASN A 244 -6.40 16.81 26.61
#